data_AF-E4V2V9-F1
#
_entry.id   AF-E4V2V9-F1
#
_cell.length_a   1.000
_cell.length_b   1.000
_cell.length_c   1.000
_cell.angle_alpha   90.00
_cell.angle_beta   90.00
_cell.angle_gamma   90.00
#
_symmetry.space_group_name_H-M   'P 1'
#
loop_
_entity.id
_entity.type
_entity.pdbx_description
1 polymer ?
#
loop_
_entity_poly.entity_id
_entity_poly.type
_entity_poly.pdbx_seq_one_letter_code
_entity_poly.pdbx_strand_id
1 'polypeptide(L)'
;MGFITKAIPLALAAASVINGAEILETRAGVQTLADKYIVVMNDGMTDKDFDSHRSWVNRTHRRRLVRRGAKAMTGMKHTYRFPTGMKGYSGHFDEQMINEIAKRADVKYIERDARVQINAIEMQDNVPSWGLARVGSKEPGGTTYYYDSSAGQGVTAYVIDTGTDIKHEEFSGRATWGGNFVDDIDMDCNGHGTHVSGTVAGTKFGVAKKANVVGVKVLDCDGSGSNSGVIMGMEFATNDAKKKGAGKAVANMSLGGAFSQASNDAAAAIAQGGVFLAVAAGNDNVDAAMASPASEPSICTVAASTEQDGKASFSNYGQVVDVYAPGDGITSAKPGGGSQVLSGTSMASPHVAGLAAYLIGTGKSGGPQLCDTIKNMAIDVITNPGAGTTGKLINNGSGK
;
A
#
# COMPACT_ATOMS: atom_id res chain seq x y z
N MET A 1 -51.75 6.20 -65.13
CA MET A 1 -51.10 7.48 -64.80
C MET A 1 -49.91 7.18 -63.91
N GLY A 2 -48.70 7.48 -64.37
CA GLY A 2 -47.46 7.27 -63.60
C GLY A 2 -47.19 8.39 -62.59
N PHE A 3 -46.00 8.27 -61.97
CA PHE A 3 -45.24 9.28 -61.21
C PHE A 3 -45.47 9.34 -59.69
N ILE A 4 -44.54 8.79 -58.89
CA ILE A 4 -43.39 9.49 -58.30
C ILE A 4 -42.76 8.64 -57.18
N THR A 5 -41.46 8.41 -57.34
CA THR A 5 -40.48 7.93 -56.37
C THR A 5 -40.43 8.83 -55.13
N LYS A 6 -40.73 8.30 -53.95
CA LYS A 6 -40.38 8.94 -52.67
C LYS A 6 -39.12 8.29 -52.10
N ALA A 7 -38.04 9.07 -52.07
CA ALA A 7 -36.83 8.75 -51.33
C ALA A 7 -37.17 8.58 -49.84
N ILE A 8 -36.71 7.46 -49.25
CA ILE A 8 -36.83 7.18 -47.83
C ILE A 8 -35.66 7.89 -47.12
N PRO A 9 -35.91 8.82 -46.18
CA PRO A 9 -34.85 9.50 -45.47
C PRO A 9 -34.12 8.53 -44.53
N LEU A 10 -32.80 8.49 -44.68
CA LEU A 10 -31.87 7.79 -43.80
C LEU A 10 -31.91 8.47 -42.43
N ALA A 11 -32.65 7.89 -41.49
CA ALA A 11 -32.64 8.34 -40.10
C ALA A 11 -31.27 8.00 -39.50
N LEU A 12 -30.41 9.02 -39.36
CA LEU A 12 -29.19 8.95 -38.58
C LEU A 12 -29.59 8.70 -37.11
N ALA A 13 -29.55 7.45 -36.68
CA ALA A 13 -29.72 7.09 -35.28
C ALA A 13 -28.51 7.64 -34.52
N ALA A 14 -28.68 8.80 -33.88
CA ALA A 14 -27.76 9.26 -32.85
C ALA A 14 -27.78 8.19 -31.74
N ALA A 15 -26.74 7.37 -31.69
CA ALA A 15 -26.50 6.49 -30.56
C ALA A 15 -26.22 7.39 -29.35
N SER A 16 -27.26 7.67 -28.58
CA SER A 16 -27.11 8.19 -27.22
C SER A 16 -26.25 7.17 -26.48
N VAL A 17 -24.99 7.50 -26.24
CA VAL A 17 -24.17 6.81 -25.25
C VAL A 17 -24.92 6.95 -23.94
N ILE A 18 -25.65 5.89 -23.57
CA ILE A 18 -26.27 5.79 -22.25
C ILE A 18 -25.08 5.76 -21.30
N ASN A 19 -24.86 6.86 -20.57
CA ASN A 19 -23.94 6.85 -19.44
C ASN A 19 -24.52 5.86 -18.43
N GLY A 20 -24.07 4.61 -18.51
CA GLY A 20 -24.36 3.62 -17.49
C GLY A 20 -23.82 4.11 -16.14
N ALA A 21 -24.50 3.72 -15.07
CA ALA A 21 -24.02 3.96 -13.73
C ALA A 21 -22.64 3.35 -13.54
N GLU A 22 -21.78 4.06 -12.81
CA GLU A 22 -20.45 3.58 -12.46
C GLU A 22 -20.57 2.40 -11.48
N ILE A 23 -19.80 1.34 -11.73
CA ILE A 23 -19.55 0.31 -10.72
C ILE A 23 -18.29 0.74 -9.99
N LEU A 24 -18.46 1.24 -8.77
CA LEU A 24 -17.36 1.69 -7.93
C LEU A 24 -16.56 0.49 -7.46
N GLU A 25 -15.26 0.48 -7.79
CA GLU A 25 -14.33 -0.52 -7.32
C GLU A 25 -14.00 -0.29 -5.84
N THR A 26 -14.00 -1.37 -5.05
CA THR A 26 -13.53 -1.29 -3.66
C THR A 26 -12.02 -1.07 -3.63
N ARG A 27 -11.54 -0.30 -2.64
CA ARG A 27 -10.10 -0.13 -2.39
C ARG A 27 -9.41 -1.49 -2.24
N ALA A 28 -8.17 -1.59 -2.71
CA ALA A 28 -7.45 -2.86 -2.64
C ALA A 28 -7.23 -3.27 -1.17
N GLY A 29 -7.46 -4.56 -0.87
CA GLY A 29 -7.38 -5.11 0.48
C GLY A 29 -8.72 -5.17 1.24
N VAL A 30 -9.76 -4.45 0.80
CA VAL A 30 -11.11 -4.56 1.38
C VAL A 30 -11.72 -5.91 1.02
N GLN A 31 -12.15 -6.69 2.03
CA GLN A 31 -12.84 -7.95 1.78
C GLN A 31 -14.28 -7.70 1.31
N THR A 32 -14.51 -7.87 0.00
CA THR A 32 -15.86 -7.86 -0.57
C THR A 32 -16.61 -9.17 -0.27
N LEU A 33 -17.92 -9.07 -0.08
CA LEU A 33 -18.80 -10.22 -0.06
C LEU A 33 -19.12 -10.65 -1.49
N ALA A 34 -18.77 -11.89 -1.85
CA ALA A 34 -18.98 -12.42 -3.20
C ALA A 34 -20.43 -12.21 -3.67
N ASP A 35 -20.58 -11.69 -4.89
CA ASP A 35 -21.84 -11.47 -5.61
C ASP A 35 -22.88 -10.60 -4.86
N LYS A 36 -22.49 -9.91 -3.79
CA LYS A 36 -23.35 -8.98 -3.07
C LYS A 36 -23.02 -7.56 -3.45
N TYR A 37 -24.06 -6.79 -3.70
CA TYR A 37 -23.94 -5.42 -4.20
C TYR A 37 -24.89 -4.48 -3.48
N ILE A 38 -24.52 -3.21 -3.44
CA ILE A 38 -25.32 -2.06 -3.03
C ILE A 38 -25.55 -1.22 -4.29
N VAL A 39 -26.82 -0.95 -4.62
CA VAL A 39 -27.21 -0.12 -5.75
C VAL A 39 -27.83 1.15 -5.20
N VAL A 40 -27.30 2.30 -5.61
CA VAL A 40 -27.80 3.62 -5.19
C VAL A 40 -28.45 4.31 -6.38
N MET A 41 -29.64 4.85 -6.15
CA MET A 41 -30.44 5.52 -7.18
C MET A 41 -30.10 7.01 -7.27
N ASN A 42 -30.44 7.64 -8.38
CA ASN A 42 -30.26 9.08 -8.56
C ASN A 42 -31.02 9.89 -7.50
N ASP A 43 -30.44 11.02 -7.13
CA ASP A 43 -31.04 11.93 -6.15
C ASP A 43 -32.39 12.45 -6.68
N GLY A 44 -33.36 12.66 -5.78
CA GLY A 44 -34.69 13.16 -6.14
C GLY A 44 -35.61 12.13 -6.83
N MET A 45 -35.19 10.89 -7.05
CA MET A 45 -36.05 9.82 -7.59
C MET A 45 -37.34 9.68 -6.75
N THR A 46 -38.51 9.67 -7.39
CA THR A 46 -39.78 9.50 -6.67
C THR A 46 -39.94 8.07 -6.13
N ASP A 47 -40.73 7.88 -5.07
CA ASP A 47 -41.00 6.53 -4.55
C ASP A 47 -41.66 5.62 -5.60
N LYS A 48 -42.52 6.19 -6.45
CA LYS A 48 -43.21 5.49 -7.53
C LYS A 48 -42.23 4.98 -8.59
N ASP A 49 -41.28 5.82 -8.99
CA ASP A 49 -40.25 5.42 -9.96
C ASP A 49 -39.35 4.37 -9.34
N PHE A 50 -38.99 4.54 -8.06
CA PHE A 50 -38.16 3.58 -7.36
C PHE A 50 -38.82 2.21 -7.25
N ASP A 51 -40.12 2.15 -6.95
CA ASP A 51 -40.88 0.90 -6.92
C ASP A 51 -41.04 0.26 -8.31
N SER A 52 -41.13 1.08 -9.36
CA SER A 52 -41.12 0.60 -10.74
C SER A 52 -39.77 -0.05 -11.10
N HIS A 53 -38.65 0.58 -10.72
CA HIS A 53 -37.31 0.03 -10.89
C HIS A 53 -37.12 -1.28 -10.12
N ARG A 54 -37.47 -1.31 -8.83
CA ARG A 54 -37.38 -2.53 -8.01
C ARG A 54 -38.20 -3.68 -8.58
N SER A 55 -39.40 -3.37 -9.08
CA SER A 55 -40.26 -4.35 -9.74
C SER A 55 -39.63 -4.90 -11.02
N TRP A 56 -38.95 -4.06 -11.80
CA TRP A 56 -38.16 -4.49 -12.95
C TRP A 56 -37.00 -5.40 -12.53
N VAL A 57 -36.20 -5.02 -11.52
CA VAL A 57 -35.10 -5.84 -10.99
C VAL A 57 -35.59 -7.23 -10.62
N ASN A 58 -36.68 -7.32 -9.86
CA ASN A 58 -37.25 -8.60 -9.42
C ASN A 58 -37.74 -9.46 -10.59
N ARG A 59 -38.38 -8.87 -11.60
CA ARG A 59 -38.83 -9.61 -12.80
C ARG A 59 -37.64 -10.10 -13.63
N THR A 60 -36.64 -9.25 -13.86
CA THR A 60 -35.45 -9.59 -14.64
C THR A 60 -34.63 -10.68 -13.95
N HIS A 61 -34.45 -10.57 -12.63
CA HIS A 61 -33.77 -11.59 -11.82
C HIS A 61 -34.49 -12.95 -11.87
N ARG A 62 -35.81 -12.98 -11.67
CA ARG A 62 -36.61 -14.23 -11.75
C ARG A 62 -36.51 -14.89 -13.13
N ARG A 63 -36.58 -14.12 -14.22
CA ARG A 63 -36.41 -14.65 -15.59
C ARG A 63 -35.02 -15.27 -15.80
N ARG A 64 -33.98 -14.74 -15.16
CA ARG A 64 -32.61 -15.28 -15.22
C ARG A 64 -32.46 -16.57 -14.39
N LEU A 65 -33.04 -16.63 -13.19
CA LEU A 65 -33.00 -17.84 -12.35
C LEU A 65 -33.63 -19.06 -13.03
N VAL A 66 -34.77 -18.88 -13.71
CA VAL A 66 -35.43 -19.95 -14.46
C VAL A 66 -34.54 -20.52 -15.58
N ARG A 67 -33.65 -19.70 -16.15
CA ARG A 67 -32.74 -20.11 -17.23
C ARG A 67 -31.46 -20.84 -16.76
N ARG A 68 -31.02 -20.63 -15.52
CA ARG A 68 -29.68 -21.05 -15.04
C ARG A 68 -29.65 -22.21 -14.06
N GLY A 69 -30.79 -22.74 -13.64
CA GLY A 69 -30.82 -23.84 -12.66
C GLY A 69 -30.28 -23.40 -11.29
N ALA A 70 -31.13 -22.72 -10.51
CA ALA A 70 -31.12 -22.60 -9.04
C ALA A 70 -29.80 -22.35 -8.27
N LYS A 71 -28.68 -21.91 -8.86
CA LYS A 71 -27.53 -21.46 -8.05
C LYS A 71 -27.82 -20.10 -7.39
N ALA A 72 -28.31 -20.19 -6.15
CA ALA A 72 -28.06 -19.39 -4.95
C ALA A 72 -28.12 -17.84 -4.96
N MET A 73 -28.43 -17.17 -6.06
CA MET A 73 -28.58 -15.71 -6.09
C MET A 73 -29.96 -15.30 -5.56
N THR A 74 -30.05 -14.82 -4.32
CA THR A 74 -31.33 -14.49 -3.66
C THR A 74 -32.02 -13.26 -4.23
N GLY A 75 -31.33 -12.48 -5.07
CA GLY A 75 -31.83 -11.20 -5.58
C GLY A 75 -31.81 -10.11 -4.50
N MET A 76 -32.73 -9.16 -4.59
CA MET A 76 -32.82 -8.02 -3.66
C MET A 76 -33.09 -8.50 -2.23
N LYS A 77 -32.20 -8.11 -1.29
CA LYS A 77 -32.25 -8.49 0.12
C LYS A 77 -32.90 -7.40 0.98
N HIS A 78 -32.52 -6.14 0.78
CA HIS A 78 -33.03 -5.02 1.56
C HIS A 78 -33.17 -3.77 0.69
N THR A 79 -34.11 -2.91 1.05
CA THR A 79 -34.38 -1.65 0.34
C THR A 79 -34.16 -0.48 1.30
N TYR A 80 -33.31 0.44 0.88
CA TYR A 80 -33.01 1.68 1.59
C TYR A 80 -33.94 2.79 1.09
N ARG A 81 -34.58 3.48 2.04
CA ARG A 81 -35.33 4.73 1.81
C ARG A 81 -35.05 5.67 2.98
N PHE A 82 -34.09 6.57 2.78
CA PHE A 82 -33.80 7.60 3.76
C PHE A 82 -34.77 8.78 3.54
N PRO A 83 -35.45 9.28 4.59
CA PRO A 83 -36.31 10.46 4.46
C PRO A 83 -35.59 11.69 3.89
N THR A 84 -34.27 11.75 4.06
CA THR A 84 -33.39 12.82 3.55
C THR A 84 -33.06 12.69 2.06
N GLY A 85 -33.49 11.63 1.37
CA GLY A 85 -33.46 11.55 -0.10
C GLY A 85 -32.81 10.30 -0.68
N MET A 86 -31.87 9.66 0.01
CA MET A 86 -31.17 8.48 -0.51
C MET A 86 -32.13 7.29 -0.70
N LYS A 87 -32.12 6.71 -1.90
CA LYS A 87 -32.84 5.47 -2.23
C LYS A 87 -31.86 4.46 -2.83
N GLY A 88 -32.07 3.19 -2.52
CA GLY A 88 -31.21 2.13 -3.02
C GLY A 88 -31.60 0.76 -2.49
N TYR A 89 -30.83 -0.26 -2.83
CA TYR A 89 -31.05 -1.60 -2.29
C TYR A 89 -29.75 -2.39 -2.25
N SER A 90 -29.69 -3.37 -1.34
CA SER A 90 -28.66 -4.40 -1.36
C SER A 90 -29.24 -5.72 -1.84
N GLY A 91 -28.42 -6.55 -2.47
CA GLY A 91 -28.85 -7.87 -2.95
C GLY A 91 -27.73 -8.76 -3.43
N HIS A 92 -28.08 -10.02 -3.71
CA HIS A 92 -27.20 -11.06 -4.21
C HIS A 92 -27.52 -11.30 -5.69
N PHE A 93 -26.65 -10.83 -6.56
CA PHE A 93 -26.85 -10.78 -8.01
C PHE A 93 -25.60 -11.29 -8.73
N ASP A 94 -25.78 -11.96 -9.87
CA ASP A 94 -24.63 -12.28 -10.72
C ASP A 94 -24.14 -11.03 -11.48
N GLU A 95 -22.90 -11.08 -11.95
CA GLU A 95 -22.25 -9.98 -12.69
C GLU A 95 -23.07 -9.50 -13.90
N GLN A 96 -23.74 -10.43 -14.60
CA GLN A 96 -24.59 -10.07 -15.74
C GLN A 96 -25.82 -9.26 -15.32
N MET A 97 -26.45 -9.61 -14.19
CA MET A 97 -27.56 -8.84 -13.64
C MET A 97 -27.10 -7.45 -13.20
N ILE A 98 -25.91 -7.35 -12.59
CA ILE A 98 -25.32 -6.06 -12.22
C ILE A 98 -25.04 -5.19 -13.45
N ASN A 99 -24.50 -5.77 -14.52
CA ASN A 99 -24.28 -5.05 -15.79
C ASN A 99 -25.60 -4.57 -16.42
N GLU A 100 -26.71 -5.30 -16.26
CA GLU A 100 -28.03 -4.82 -16.70
C GLU A 100 -28.58 -3.71 -15.81
N ILE A 101 -28.37 -3.79 -14.49
CA ILE A 101 -28.74 -2.72 -13.56
C ILE A 101 -27.92 -1.46 -13.87
N ALA A 102 -26.62 -1.58 -14.12
CA ALA A 102 -25.74 -0.45 -14.43
C ALA A 102 -26.15 0.31 -15.70
N LYS A 103 -26.77 -0.35 -16.68
CA LYS A 103 -27.26 0.31 -17.91
C LYS A 103 -28.50 1.18 -17.70
N ARG A 104 -29.11 1.16 -16.51
CA ARG A 104 -30.34 1.91 -16.23
C ARG A 104 -30.02 3.36 -15.85
N ALA A 105 -30.66 4.31 -16.55
CA ALA A 105 -30.46 5.74 -16.34
C ALA A 105 -30.91 6.28 -14.97
N ASP A 106 -31.64 5.50 -14.18
CA ASP A 106 -32.07 5.86 -12.82
C ASP A 106 -31.09 5.42 -11.73
N VAL A 107 -30.07 4.61 -12.07
CA VAL A 107 -29.02 4.18 -11.14
C VAL A 107 -27.91 5.22 -11.12
N LYS A 108 -27.50 5.64 -9.92
CA LYS A 108 -26.41 6.60 -9.71
C LYS A 108 -25.06 5.89 -9.75
N TYR A 109 -24.91 4.84 -8.93
CA TYR A 109 -23.74 3.98 -8.89
C TYR A 109 -24.06 2.63 -8.24
N ILE A 110 -23.14 1.67 -8.42
CA ILE A 110 -23.19 0.33 -7.81
C ILE A 110 -21.87 0.07 -7.08
N GLU A 111 -21.93 -0.52 -5.89
CA GLU A 111 -20.76 -0.97 -5.13
C GLU A 111 -20.86 -2.46 -4.80
N ARG A 112 -19.73 -3.14 -4.67
CA ARG A 112 -19.68 -4.45 -4.01
C ARG A 112 -19.89 -4.28 -2.51
N ASP A 113 -20.75 -5.10 -1.92
CA ASP A 113 -20.93 -5.14 -0.47
C ASP A 113 -19.63 -5.64 0.20
N ALA A 114 -19.25 -5.06 1.32
CA ALA A 114 -17.95 -5.29 1.94
C ALA A 114 -18.08 -5.57 3.44
N ARG A 115 -17.12 -6.32 3.99
CA ARG A 115 -17.04 -6.50 5.44
C ARG A 115 -16.55 -5.22 6.12
N VAL A 116 -17.27 -4.79 7.14
CA VAL A 116 -16.81 -3.79 8.10
C VAL A 116 -16.37 -4.51 9.37
N GLN A 117 -15.20 -4.17 9.89
CA GLN A 117 -14.66 -4.72 11.14
C GLN A 117 -14.51 -3.60 12.18
N ILE A 118 -14.57 -3.96 13.46
CA ILE A 118 -14.13 -3.06 14.54
C ILE A 118 -12.60 -3.08 14.49
N ASN A 119 -11.97 -1.97 14.13
CA ASN A 119 -10.51 -1.85 14.18
C ASN A 119 -10.08 -1.86 15.66
N ALA A 120 -9.58 -3.00 16.14
CA ALA A 120 -8.94 -3.06 17.45
C ALA A 120 -7.52 -2.47 17.31
N ILE A 121 -7.30 -1.32 17.94
CA ILE A 121 -5.96 -0.79 18.20
C ILE A 121 -5.34 -1.65 19.30
N GLU A 122 -4.20 -2.24 19.01
CA GLU A 122 -3.31 -2.87 19.97
C GLU A 122 -2.27 -1.86 20.47
N MET A 123 -1.64 -2.17 21.59
CA MET A 123 -0.53 -1.40 22.13
C MET A 123 0.58 -2.33 22.60
N GLN A 124 1.83 -1.91 22.37
CA GLN A 124 3.01 -2.48 22.98
C GLN A 124 3.64 -1.41 23.86
N ASP A 125 3.57 -1.59 25.17
CA ASP A 125 4.23 -0.70 26.13
C ASP A 125 5.72 -1.02 26.23
N ASN A 126 6.51 -0.02 26.63
CA ASN A 126 7.95 -0.11 26.83
C ASN A 126 8.68 -0.69 25.61
N VAL A 127 8.37 -0.15 24.42
CA VAL A 127 9.05 -0.60 23.21
C VAL A 127 10.56 -0.35 23.32
N PRO A 128 11.40 -1.28 22.84
CA PRO A 128 12.86 -1.19 22.98
C PRO A 128 13.51 -0.17 22.03
N SER A 129 12.73 0.39 21.08
CA SER A 129 13.18 1.38 20.11
C SER A 129 12.26 2.59 20.16
N TRP A 130 12.81 3.76 20.48
CA TRP A 130 12.05 5.02 20.53
C TRP A 130 11.37 5.32 19.19
N GLY A 131 12.02 4.95 18.08
CA GLY A 131 11.49 5.16 16.73
C GLY A 131 10.15 4.46 16.50
N LEU A 132 9.97 3.27 17.09
CA LEU A 132 8.72 2.55 16.99
C LEU A 132 7.59 3.30 17.72
N ALA A 133 7.83 3.78 18.95
CA ALA A 133 6.86 4.61 19.66
C ALA A 133 6.57 5.92 18.92
N ARG A 134 7.60 6.56 18.37
CA ARG A 134 7.48 7.84 17.67
C ARG A 134 6.56 7.76 16.45
N VAL A 135 6.67 6.70 15.65
CA VAL A 135 5.79 6.46 14.48
C VAL A 135 4.32 6.31 14.89
N GLY A 136 4.06 5.79 16.09
CA GLY A 136 2.73 5.60 16.65
C GLY A 136 2.19 6.76 17.48
N SER A 137 2.91 7.89 17.57
CA SER A 137 2.59 8.99 18.49
C SER A 137 2.57 10.35 17.77
N LYS A 138 1.75 11.30 18.23
CA LYS A 138 1.77 12.69 17.75
C LYS A 138 2.99 13.46 18.27
N GLU A 139 3.29 13.29 19.55
CA GLU A 139 4.39 13.97 20.24
C GLU A 139 5.58 13.01 20.48
N PRO A 140 6.82 13.52 20.56
CA PRO A 140 7.99 12.73 20.95
C PRO A 140 7.97 12.37 22.46
N GLY A 141 8.85 11.42 22.85
CA GLY A 141 9.06 11.03 24.25
C GLY A 141 8.15 9.91 24.77
N GLY A 142 7.24 9.38 23.94
CA GLY A 142 6.44 8.21 24.27
C GLY A 142 7.24 6.90 24.24
N THR A 143 6.81 5.92 25.02
CA THR A 143 7.40 4.56 25.08
C THR A 143 6.43 3.46 24.65
N THR A 144 5.26 3.84 24.14
CA THR A 144 4.20 2.92 23.71
C THR A 144 4.01 3.03 22.21
N TYR A 145 3.93 1.88 21.53
CA TYR A 145 3.55 1.83 20.13
C TYR A 145 2.08 1.41 20.00
N TYR A 146 1.26 2.29 19.47
CA TYR A 146 -0.15 2.03 19.14
C TYR A 146 -0.27 1.62 17.67
N TYR A 147 -0.96 0.52 17.39
CA TYR A 147 -1.02 -0.04 16.03
C TYR A 147 -2.31 -0.83 15.80
N ASP A 148 -2.82 -0.81 14.58
CA ASP A 148 -3.93 -1.68 14.19
C ASP A 148 -3.52 -3.15 14.29
N SER A 149 -4.38 -3.99 14.88
CA SER A 149 -4.15 -5.44 14.97
C SER A 149 -3.87 -6.11 13.62
N SER A 150 -4.26 -5.55 12.48
CA SER A 150 -3.95 -6.09 11.14
C SER A 150 -2.63 -5.60 10.54
N ALA A 151 -1.79 -4.86 11.29
CA ALA A 151 -0.53 -4.26 10.83
C ALA A 151 0.36 -5.23 10.01
N GLY A 152 0.36 -5.09 8.67
CA GLY A 152 1.15 -5.92 7.76
C GLY A 152 0.53 -7.24 7.34
N GLN A 153 -0.70 -7.58 7.77
CA GLN A 153 -1.28 -8.89 7.51
C GLN A 153 -1.41 -9.18 6.01
N GLY A 154 -0.81 -10.29 5.57
CA GLY A 154 -0.86 -10.73 4.17
C GLY A 154 0.01 -9.91 3.22
N VAL A 155 0.86 -9.03 3.74
CA VAL A 155 1.82 -8.23 2.97
C VAL A 155 3.18 -8.92 2.96
N THR A 156 3.89 -8.84 1.83
CA THR A 156 5.28 -9.28 1.71
C THR A 156 6.20 -8.07 1.62
N ALA A 157 7.18 -7.98 2.50
CA ALA A 157 8.22 -6.97 2.50
C ALA A 157 9.54 -7.56 1.99
N TYR A 158 10.02 -7.05 0.87
CA TYR A 158 11.32 -7.39 0.31
C TYR A 158 12.37 -6.47 0.91
N VAL A 159 13.39 -7.05 1.54
CA VAL A 159 14.53 -6.29 2.08
C VAL A 159 15.72 -6.57 1.18
N ILE A 160 16.03 -5.61 0.31
CA ILE A 160 17.12 -5.67 -0.67
C ILE A 160 18.35 -5.04 -0.01
N ASP A 161 19.24 -5.89 0.54
CA ASP A 161 20.26 -5.49 1.50
C ASP A 161 21.40 -6.55 1.62
N THR A 162 22.04 -6.71 2.78
CA THR A 162 23.08 -7.74 3.06
C THR A 162 22.53 -9.15 3.31
N GLY A 163 21.20 -9.32 3.24
CA GLY A 163 20.49 -10.55 3.56
C GLY A 163 19.59 -10.42 4.80
N THR A 164 19.10 -11.53 5.33
CA THR A 164 18.32 -11.56 6.58
C THR A 164 18.56 -12.86 7.32
N ASP A 165 18.80 -12.82 8.63
CA ASP A 165 18.72 -14.01 9.47
C ASP A 165 17.26 -14.45 9.60
N ILE A 166 16.82 -15.27 8.65
CA ILE A 166 15.43 -15.74 8.56
C ILE A 166 15.01 -16.62 9.74
N LYS A 167 15.96 -17.08 10.57
CA LYS A 167 15.71 -17.87 11.77
C LYS A 167 15.64 -17.03 13.05
N HIS A 168 15.85 -15.72 12.96
CA HIS A 168 15.79 -14.82 14.10
C HIS A 168 14.39 -14.81 14.73
N GLU A 169 14.32 -14.84 16.07
CA GLU A 169 13.06 -14.94 16.84
C GLU A 169 12.05 -13.84 16.49
N GLU A 170 12.55 -12.64 16.17
CA GLU A 170 11.74 -11.48 15.78
C GLU A 170 10.77 -11.76 14.64
N PHE A 171 11.14 -12.65 13.71
CA PHE A 171 10.30 -12.95 12.55
C PHE A 171 9.30 -14.06 12.83
N SER A 172 9.50 -14.89 13.86
CA SER A 172 8.55 -15.94 14.25
C SER A 172 8.09 -16.82 13.06
N GLY A 173 9.02 -17.18 12.19
CA GLY A 173 8.76 -17.98 10.97
C GLY A 173 8.21 -17.21 9.77
N ARG A 174 8.05 -15.88 9.85
CA ARG A 174 7.56 -15.02 8.76
C ARG A 174 8.66 -14.54 7.79
N ALA A 175 9.92 -14.85 8.06
CA ALA A 175 11.04 -14.51 7.18
C ALA A 175 11.47 -15.70 6.31
N THR A 176 11.75 -15.43 5.04
CA THR A 176 12.21 -16.43 4.06
C THR A 176 13.32 -15.86 3.19
N TRP A 177 14.17 -16.74 2.66
CA TRP A 177 15.16 -16.35 1.66
C TRP A 177 14.49 -16.06 0.31
N GLY A 178 14.91 -14.96 -0.31
CA GLY A 178 14.56 -14.58 -1.68
C GLY A 178 15.67 -14.99 -2.63
N GLY A 179 16.41 -13.99 -3.15
CA GLY A 179 17.56 -14.19 -4.03
C GLY A 179 18.86 -13.70 -3.41
N ASN A 180 19.97 -14.33 -3.79
CA ASN A 180 21.33 -13.92 -3.46
C ASN A 180 22.07 -13.62 -4.76
N PHE A 181 22.60 -12.40 -4.87
CA PHE A 181 23.27 -11.87 -6.06
C PHE A 181 24.72 -11.44 -5.76
N VAL A 182 25.28 -11.97 -4.69
CA VAL A 182 26.62 -11.62 -4.19
C VAL A 182 27.53 -12.84 -4.20
N ASP A 183 27.06 -13.95 -3.61
CA ASP A 183 27.82 -15.17 -3.38
C ASP A 183 26.89 -16.40 -3.32
N ASP A 184 27.44 -17.55 -2.94
CA ASP A 184 26.73 -18.82 -2.81
C ASP A 184 26.24 -19.10 -1.37
N ILE A 185 26.31 -18.13 -0.45
CA ILE A 185 25.99 -18.32 0.98
C ILE A 185 24.81 -17.44 1.39
N ASP A 186 23.66 -18.10 1.59
CA ASP A 186 22.43 -17.50 2.11
C ASP A 186 22.52 -17.21 3.61
N MET A 187 23.29 -16.17 3.94
CA MET A 187 23.53 -15.65 5.28
C MET A 187 23.66 -14.12 5.23
N ASP A 188 23.08 -13.45 6.23
CA ASP A 188 23.44 -12.06 6.55
C ASP A 188 24.67 -12.04 7.47
N CYS A 189 25.84 -11.89 6.86
CA CYS A 189 27.13 -11.84 7.57
C CYS A 189 27.50 -10.44 8.07
N ASN A 190 26.83 -9.39 7.57
CA ASN A 190 27.07 -8.01 7.99
C ASN A 190 26.18 -7.62 9.19
N GLY A 191 24.90 -7.99 9.13
CA GLY A 191 23.89 -7.71 10.13
C GLY A 191 23.03 -6.48 9.87
N HIS A 192 23.37 -5.68 8.86
CA HIS A 192 22.58 -4.54 8.44
C HIS A 192 21.18 -4.95 7.94
N GLY A 193 21.09 -5.91 7.02
CA GLY A 193 19.83 -6.38 6.45
C GLY A 193 18.89 -7.04 7.48
N THR A 194 19.42 -7.74 8.49
CA THR A 194 18.63 -8.28 9.61
C THR A 194 18.07 -7.17 10.50
N HIS A 195 18.86 -6.14 10.80
CA HIS A 195 18.41 -4.96 11.57
C HIS A 195 17.28 -4.22 10.85
N VAL A 196 17.49 -3.95 9.55
CA VAL A 196 16.49 -3.35 8.66
C VAL A 196 15.21 -4.18 8.63
N SER A 197 15.32 -5.50 8.43
CA SER A 197 14.18 -6.42 8.44
C SER A 197 13.41 -6.42 9.76
N GLY A 198 14.12 -6.36 10.89
CA GLY A 198 13.52 -6.26 12.21
C GLY A 198 12.69 -4.98 12.38
N THR A 199 13.15 -3.86 11.83
CA THR A 199 12.43 -2.57 11.89
C THR A 199 11.17 -2.59 11.00
N VAL A 200 11.21 -3.30 9.87
CA VAL A 200 10.03 -3.48 9.00
C VAL A 200 8.97 -4.34 9.69
N ALA A 201 9.34 -5.54 10.15
CA ALA A 201 8.36 -6.59 10.47
C ALA A 201 8.72 -7.46 11.70
N GLY A 202 9.68 -7.05 12.52
CA GLY A 202 9.98 -7.72 13.80
C GLY A 202 8.80 -7.70 14.76
N THR A 203 8.71 -8.72 15.61
CA THR A 203 7.64 -8.83 16.61
C THR A 203 7.78 -7.76 17.69
N LYS A 204 9.01 -7.50 18.19
CA LYS A 204 9.30 -6.47 19.18
C LYS A 204 9.64 -5.12 18.55
N PHE A 205 10.36 -5.12 17.42
CA PHE A 205 10.90 -3.90 16.80
C PHE A 205 10.10 -3.37 15.60
N GLY A 206 9.28 -4.23 14.99
CA GLY A 206 8.67 -3.93 13.69
C GLY A 206 7.44 -3.06 13.75
N VAL A 207 7.31 -2.20 12.73
CA VAL A 207 6.10 -1.40 12.45
C VAL A 207 4.97 -2.30 11.93
N ALA A 208 5.26 -3.22 11.01
CA ALA A 208 4.29 -4.15 10.42
C ALA A 208 4.43 -5.57 10.99
N LYS A 209 3.99 -5.76 12.23
CA LYS A 209 4.21 -6.99 13.03
C LYS A 209 3.66 -8.29 12.41
N LYS A 210 2.77 -8.22 11.41
CA LYS A 210 2.19 -9.37 10.70
C LYS A 210 2.65 -9.52 9.25
N ALA A 211 3.58 -8.68 8.78
CA ALA A 211 4.14 -8.80 7.43
C ALA A 211 5.11 -9.99 7.31
N ASN A 212 5.22 -10.56 6.12
CA ASN A 212 6.26 -11.53 5.80
C ASN A 212 7.50 -10.79 5.29
N VAL A 213 8.69 -11.31 5.59
CA VAL A 213 9.96 -10.75 5.11
C VAL A 213 10.57 -11.68 4.07
N VAL A 214 11.01 -11.12 2.96
CA VAL A 214 11.84 -11.80 1.96
C VAL A 214 13.21 -11.12 1.94
N GLY A 215 14.24 -11.80 2.45
CA GLY A 215 15.61 -11.31 2.41
C GLY A 215 16.19 -11.45 1.00
N VAL A 216 16.62 -10.35 0.40
CA VAL A 216 17.25 -10.31 -0.93
C VAL A 216 18.66 -9.75 -0.78
N LYS A 217 19.67 -10.62 -0.92
CA LYS A 217 21.07 -10.27 -0.69
C LYS A 217 21.69 -9.69 -1.96
N VAL A 218 22.07 -8.42 -1.89
CA VAL A 218 22.78 -7.67 -2.95
C VAL A 218 24.05 -6.98 -2.45
N LEU A 219 24.29 -7.02 -1.13
CA LEU A 219 25.49 -6.52 -0.47
C LEU A 219 26.22 -7.67 0.25
N ASP A 220 27.54 -7.61 0.27
CA ASP A 220 28.45 -8.58 0.90
C ASP A 220 28.62 -8.34 2.41
N CYS A 221 29.54 -9.08 3.02
CA CYS A 221 29.83 -9.00 4.46
C CYS A 221 30.40 -7.64 4.89
N ASP A 222 30.98 -6.89 3.96
CA ASP A 222 31.49 -5.53 4.19
C ASP A 222 30.43 -4.46 3.88
N GLY A 223 29.20 -4.86 3.53
CA GLY A 223 28.09 -3.97 3.19
C GLY A 223 28.22 -3.37 1.78
N SER A 224 29.05 -3.97 0.92
CA SER A 224 29.33 -3.48 -0.43
C SER A 224 28.69 -4.35 -1.50
N GLY A 225 28.38 -3.77 -2.65
CA GLY A 225 27.79 -4.51 -3.76
C GLY A 225 27.89 -3.74 -5.07
N SER A 226 27.58 -4.43 -6.17
CA SER A 226 27.57 -3.82 -7.50
C SER A 226 26.18 -3.27 -7.85
N ASN A 227 26.13 -2.17 -8.62
CA ASN A 227 24.85 -1.68 -9.16
C ASN A 227 24.12 -2.79 -9.96
N SER A 228 24.85 -3.64 -10.69
CA SER A 228 24.27 -4.80 -11.38
C SER A 228 23.61 -5.78 -10.41
N GLY A 229 24.26 -6.12 -9.29
CA GLY A 229 23.68 -7.01 -8.27
C GLY A 229 22.46 -6.40 -7.59
N VAL A 230 22.49 -5.09 -7.31
CA VAL A 230 21.34 -4.34 -6.80
C VAL A 230 20.17 -4.40 -7.78
N ILE A 231 20.41 -4.14 -9.06
CA ILE A 231 19.39 -4.21 -10.12
C ILE A 231 18.81 -5.63 -10.26
N MET A 232 19.64 -6.68 -10.14
CA MET A 232 19.16 -8.07 -10.11
C MET A 232 18.24 -8.33 -8.90
N GLY A 233 18.57 -7.78 -7.73
CA GLY A 233 17.71 -7.82 -6.55
C GLY A 233 16.37 -7.10 -6.74
N MET A 234 16.41 -5.93 -7.38
CA MET A 234 15.22 -5.15 -7.74
C MET A 234 14.31 -5.92 -8.72
N GLU A 235 14.90 -6.54 -9.75
CA GLU A 235 14.20 -7.38 -10.71
C GLU A 235 13.55 -8.59 -10.02
N PHE A 236 14.31 -9.30 -9.17
CA PHE A 236 13.80 -10.45 -8.43
C PHE A 236 12.60 -10.08 -7.56
N ALA A 237 12.72 -9.03 -6.74
CA ALA A 237 11.66 -8.58 -5.85
C ALA A 237 10.38 -8.24 -6.64
N THR A 238 10.53 -7.54 -7.76
CA THR A 238 9.41 -7.18 -8.65
C THR A 238 8.72 -8.42 -9.23
N ASN A 239 9.50 -9.37 -9.75
CA ASN A 239 8.98 -10.57 -10.40
C ASN A 239 8.33 -11.54 -9.39
N ASP A 240 8.90 -11.68 -8.20
CA ASP A 240 8.31 -12.48 -7.13
C ASP A 240 7.04 -11.82 -6.57
N ALA A 241 7.04 -10.50 -6.38
CA ALA A 241 5.87 -9.75 -5.94
C ALA A 241 4.69 -9.90 -6.91
N LYS A 242 4.94 -9.82 -8.23
CA LYS A 242 3.92 -10.04 -9.26
C LYS A 242 3.25 -11.41 -9.14
N LYS A 243 4.01 -12.48 -8.83
CA LYS A 243 3.47 -13.83 -8.63
C LYS A 243 2.62 -13.94 -7.36
N LYS A 244 2.95 -13.18 -6.32
CA LYS A 244 2.25 -13.17 -5.01
C LYS A 244 1.13 -12.13 -4.89
N GLY A 245 1.00 -11.26 -5.89
CA GLY A 245 0.06 -10.14 -5.94
C GLY A 245 0.75 -8.82 -5.56
N ALA A 246 1.23 -8.07 -6.57
CA ALA A 246 2.07 -6.89 -6.37
C ALA A 246 1.47 -5.81 -5.47
N GLY A 247 0.14 -5.62 -5.50
CA GLY A 247 -0.55 -4.68 -4.60
C GLY A 247 -0.48 -5.03 -3.10
N LYS A 248 0.13 -6.16 -2.75
CA LYS A 248 0.43 -6.61 -1.37
C LYS A 248 1.94 -6.74 -1.13
N ALA A 249 2.75 -6.02 -1.88
CA ALA A 249 4.20 -6.03 -1.75
C ALA A 249 4.75 -4.63 -1.45
N VAL A 250 5.76 -4.59 -0.58
CA VAL A 250 6.61 -3.42 -0.33
C VAL A 250 8.06 -3.85 -0.46
N ALA A 251 8.94 -2.94 -0.81
CA ALA A 251 10.37 -3.13 -0.85
C ALA A 251 11.07 -2.03 -0.06
N ASN A 252 12.16 -2.39 0.61
CA ASN A 252 13.07 -1.47 1.27
C ASN A 252 14.46 -1.61 0.68
N MET A 253 15.08 -0.46 0.39
CA MET A 253 16.48 -0.37 0.00
C MET A 253 17.19 0.64 0.89
N SER A 254 17.80 0.12 1.96
CA SER A 254 18.59 0.90 2.92
C SER A 254 20.04 1.05 2.45
N LEU A 255 20.21 1.34 1.16
CA LEU A 255 21.48 1.40 0.45
C LEU A 255 21.46 2.57 -0.54
N GLY A 256 22.63 2.93 -1.05
CA GLY A 256 22.77 3.93 -2.10
C GLY A 256 24.22 4.06 -2.54
N GLY A 257 24.41 4.86 -3.58
CA GLY A 257 25.74 5.20 -4.09
C GLY A 257 25.69 6.44 -4.98
N ALA A 258 26.76 6.66 -5.73
CA ALA A 258 26.80 7.72 -6.72
C ALA A 258 25.64 7.60 -7.73
N PHE A 259 25.25 8.73 -8.32
CA PHE A 259 24.21 8.79 -9.35
C PHE A 259 24.40 7.71 -10.42
N SER A 260 23.33 6.97 -10.70
CA SER A 260 23.29 5.90 -11.69
C SER A 260 21.90 5.86 -12.34
N GLN A 261 21.82 6.27 -13.61
CA GLN A 261 20.57 6.24 -14.37
C GLN A 261 19.95 4.85 -14.41
N ALA A 262 20.76 3.79 -14.61
CA ALA A 262 20.28 2.41 -14.64
C ALA A 262 19.66 1.99 -13.29
N SER A 263 20.21 2.45 -12.16
CA SER A 263 19.66 2.16 -10.84
C SER A 263 18.35 2.91 -10.60
N ASN A 264 18.24 4.16 -11.06
CA ASN A 264 16.99 4.93 -11.00
C ASN A 264 15.91 4.30 -11.89
N ASP A 265 16.24 3.91 -13.13
CA ASP A 265 15.31 3.24 -14.05
C ASP A 265 14.81 1.91 -13.47
N ALA A 266 15.67 1.15 -12.78
CA ALA A 266 15.28 -0.07 -12.08
C ALA A 266 14.37 0.21 -10.87
N ALA A 267 14.62 1.30 -10.12
CA ALA A 267 13.74 1.72 -9.03
C ALA A 267 12.35 2.12 -9.55
N ALA A 268 12.31 2.88 -10.66
CA ALA A 268 11.07 3.21 -11.35
C ALA A 268 10.35 1.95 -11.86
N ALA A 269 11.08 0.94 -12.33
CA ALA A 269 10.49 -0.34 -12.75
C ALA A 269 9.86 -1.13 -11.58
N ILE A 270 10.43 -1.09 -10.37
CA ILE A 270 9.79 -1.63 -9.16
C ILE A 270 8.44 -0.94 -8.92
N ALA A 271 8.45 0.40 -8.90
CA ALA A 271 7.27 1.22 -8.65
C ALA A 271 6.16 0.95 -9.70
N GLN A 272 6.53 0.95 -10.98
CA GLN A 272 5.62 0.61 -12.09
C GLN A 272 5.12 -0.84 -12.02
N GLY A 273 5.91 -1.74 -11.42
CA GLY A 273 5.52 -3.11 -11.11
C GLY A 273 4.41 -3.23 -10.05
N GLY A 274 4.00 -2.12 -9.43
CA GLY A 274 2.96 -2.08 -8.39
C GLY A 274 3.47 -2.32 -6.98
N VAL A 275 4.79 -2.32 -6.79
CA VAL A 275 5.44 -2.50 -5.48
C VAL A 275 5.79 -1.12 -4.91
N PHE A 276 5.42 -0.85 -3.67
CA PHE A 276 5.88 0.36 -2.97
C PHE A 276 7.38 0.22 -2.64
N LEU A 277 8.20 1.22 -2.94
CA LEU A 277 9.64 1.20 -2.66
C LEU A 277 10.03 2.36 -1.72
N ALA A 278 10.59 2.04 -0.56
CA ALA A 278 11.26 3.00 0.32
C ALA A 278 12.77 2.93 0.14
N VAL A 279 13.42 4.09 0.07
CA VAL A 279 14.87 4.21 -0.13
C VAL A 279 15.48 5.19 0.86
N ALA A 280 16.64 4.84 1.40
CA ALA A 280 17.43 5.72 2.25
C ALA A 280 17.98 6.92 1.45
N ALA A 281 17.84 8.14 1.98
CA ALA A 281 18.31 9.36 1.31
C ALA A 281 19.85 9.46 1.21
N GLY A 282 20.60 8.72 2.07
CA GLY A 282 22.05 8.78 2.18
C GLY A 282 22.53 9.57 3.40
N ASN A 283 23.82 9.43 3.75
CA ASN A 283 24.37 9.77 5.06
C ASN A 283 25.54 10.78 5.00
N ASP A 284 25.64 11.55 3.91
CA ASP A 284 26.77 12.44 3.65
C ASP A 284 26.44 13.92 3.94
N ASN A 285 25.22 14.21 4.41
CA ASN A 285 24.68 15.55 4.58
C ASN A 285 24.85 16.42 3.31
N VAL A 286 24.46 15.84 2.18
CA VAL A 286 24.40 16.51 0.86
C VAL A 286 23.00 16.41 0.27
N ASP A 287 22.80 17.02 -0.90
CA ASP A 287 21.55 16.87 -1.65
C ASP A 287 21.36 15.41 -2.11
N ALA A 288 20.26 14.78 -1.69
CA ALA A 288 19.89 13.41 -2.05
C ALA A 288 19.67 13.23 -3.56
N ALA A 289 19.44 14.32 -4.31
CA ALA A 289 19.38 14.28 -5.77
C ALA A 289 20.69 13.82 -6.44
N MET A 290 21.81 13.81 -5.69
CA MET A 290 23.12 13.36 -6.18
C MET A 290 23.38 11.86 -5.99
N ALA A 291 22.46 11.15 -5.32
CA ALA A 291 22.60 9.73 -5.01
C ALA A 291 21.54 8.88 -5.71
N SER A 292 21.86 7.63 -5.99
CA SER A 292 20.91 6.67 -6.56
C SER A 292 20.75 5.45 -5.63
N PRO A 293 19.52 4.88 -5.53
CA PRO A 293 18.30 5.28 -6.24
C PRO A 293 17.52 6.45 -5.59
N ALA A 294 18.03 7.07 -4.52
CA ALA A 294 17.33 8.13 -3.77
C ALA A 294 16.84 9.33 -4.62
N SER A 295 17.50 9.61 -5.75
CA SER A 295 17.12 10.67 -6.69
C SER A 295 15.96 10.34 -7.62
N GLU A 296 15.46 9.09 -7.65
CA GLU A 296 14.34 8.71 -8.51
C GLU A 296 13.00 9.24 -7.96
N PRO A 297 12.24 10.07 -8.71
CA PRO A 297 11.00 10.68 -8.21
C PRO A 297 9.80 9.74 -7.97
N SER A 298 9.75 8.53 -8.56
CA SER A 298 8.58 7.65 -8.43
C SER A 298 8.57 6.76 -7.18
N ILE A 299 9.60 6.85 -6.35
CA ILE A 299 9.78 6.04 -5.13
C ILE A 299 9.63 6.93 -3.89
N CYS A 300 9.68 6.34 -2.69
CA CYS A 300 9.56 7.10 -1.44
C CYS A 300 10.95 7.28 -0.80
N THR A 301 11.54 8.46 -0.94
CA THR A 301 12.89 8.74 -0.42
C THR A 301 12.84 9.27 1.01
N VAL A 302 13.64 8.67 1.89
CA VAL A 302 13.49 8.79 3.35
C VAL A 302 14.73 9.37 4.01
N ALA A 303 14.56 10.52 4.64
CA ALA A 303 15.57 11.16 5.48
C ALA A 303 15.47 10.71 6.96
N ALA A 304 16.57 10.86 7.70
CA ALA A 304 16.67 10.42 9.09
C ALA A 304 16.38 11.56 10.07
N SER A 305 15.55 11.25 11.06
CA SER A 305 15.25 12.11 12.21
C SER A 305 15.89 11.59 13.50
N THR A 306 16.10 12.50 14.44
CA THR A 306 16.50 12.22 15.82
C THR A 306 15.28 12.07 16.72
N GLU A 307 15.49 11.60 17.95
CA GLU A 307 14.42 11.44 18.95
C GLU A 307 13.73 12.76 19.34
N GLN A 308 14.39 13.90 19.12
CA GLN A 308 13.86 15.24 19.39
C GLN A 308 13.29 15.91 18.13
N ASP A 309 12.86 15.14 17.14
CA ASP A 309 12.28 15.62 15.88
C ASP A 309 13.20 16.60 15.14
N GLY A 310 14.51 16.40 15.20
CA GLY A 310 15.48 17.13 14.37
C GLY A 310 15.94 16.31 13.17
N LYS A 311 16.41 16.96 12.10
CA LYS A 311 17.19 16.25 11.07
C LYS A 311 18.45 15.66 11.71
N ALA A 312 18.70 14.37 11.51
CA ALA A 312 19.97 13.76 11.91
C ALA A 312 21.14 14.45 11.16
N SER A 313 22.26 14.68 11.85
CA SER A 313 23.38 15.47 11.31
C SER A 313 23.94 14.89 10.01
N PHE A 314 23.96 13.56 9.88
CA PHE A 314 24.40 12.83 8.68
C PHE A 314 23.36 12.80 7.55
N SER A 315 22.07 13.03 7.82
CA SER A 315 21.03 12.80 6.81
C SER A 315 21.21 13.72 5.61
N ASN A 316 21.20 13.13 4.41
CA ASN A 316 21.00 13.86 3.16
C ASN A 316 19.63 14.57 3.17
N TYR A 317 19.51 15.60 2.36
CA TYR A 317 18.40 16.55 2.32
C TYR A 317 18.02 16.90 0.87
N GLY A 318 17.05 17.78 0.65
CA GLY A 318 16.72 18.30 -0.68
C GLY A 318 15.30 17.94 -1.14
N GLN A 319 14.94 18.42 -2.32
CA GLN A 319 13.56 18.37 -2.85
C GLN A 319 13.08 16.95 -3.17
N VAL A 320 13.99 16.00 -3.35
CA VAL A 320 13.66 14.59 -3.62
C VAL A 320 13.27 13.81 -2.36
N VAL A 321 13.46 14.36 -1.16
CA VAL A 321 13.06 13.71 0.10
C VAL A 321 11.54 13.85 0.29
N ASP A 322 10.85 12.71 0.38
CA ASP A 322 9.39 12.67 0.58
C ASP A 322 8.99 12.84 2.05
N VAL A 323 9.74 12.20 2.95
CA VAL A 323 9.44 12.16 4.39
C VAL A 323 10.71 11.93 5.22
N TYR A 324 10.59 12.27 6.50
CA TYR A 324 11.48 11.84 7.56
C TYR A 324 10.92 10.62 8.29
N ALA A 325 11.83 9.79 8.80
CA ALA A 325 11.51 8.72 9.76
C ALA A 325 12.63 8.58 10.81
N PRO A 326 12.36 7.93 11.96
CA PRO A 326 13.38 7.70 12.99
C PRO A 326 14.61 6.99 12.43
N GLY A 327 15.78 7.61 12.54
CA GLY A 327 17.02 7.07 11.95
C GLY A 327 18.26 7.18 12.82
N ASP A 328 18.21 7.87 13.96
CA ASP A 328 19.34 7.98 14.88
C ASP A 328 19.12 7.15 16.16
N GLY A 329 20.04 6.24 16.47
CA GLY A 329 19.95 5.39 17.66
C GLY A 329 18.77 4.42 17.62
N ILE A 330 18.61 3.69 16.52
CA ILE A 330 17.49 2.75 16.33
C ILE A 330 17.89 1.34 16.76
N THR A 331 17.16 0.81 17.75
CA THR A 331 17.31 -0.58 18.21
C THR A 331 16.51 -1.53 17.33
N SER A 332 17.14 -2.59 16.82
CA SER A 332 16.47 -3.67 16.08
C SER A 332 17.26 -4.99 16.14
N ALA A 333 16.78 -6.01 15.42
CA ALA A 333 17.33 -7.37 15.40
C ALA A 333 18.81 -7.43 14.98
N LYS A 334 19.51 -8.44 15.49
CA LYS A 334 20.93 -8.73 15.18
C LYS A 334 21.06 -10.20 14.76
N PRO A 335 21.82 -10.55 13.70
CA PRO A 335 22.01 -11.95 13.32
C PRO A 335 22.51 -12.81 14.49
N GLY A 336 22.02 -14.05 14.56
CA GLY A 336 22.34 -14.99 15.64
C GLY A 336 21.58 -14.73 16.95
N GLY A 337 20.75 -13.69 17.00
CA GLY A 337 19.86 -13.38 18.13
C GLY A 337 20.15 -12.04 18.81
N GLY A 338 19.18 -11.59 19.60
CA GLY A 338 19.27 -10.35 20.36
C GLY A 338 18.98 -9.11 19.53
N SER A 339 19.66 -8.01 19.84
CA SER A 339 19.45 -6.71 19.19
C SER A 339 20.72 -5.88 19.14
N GLN A 340 20.73 -4.87 18.29
CA GLN A 340 21.80 -3.88 18.17
C GLN A 340 21.23 -2.50 17.85
N VAL A 341 21.99 -1.45 18.16
CA VAL A 341 21.64 -0.05 17.92
C VAL A 341 22.47 0.47 16.76
N LEU A 342 21.81 1.00 15.72
CA LEU A 342 22.46 1.58 14.55
C LEU A 342 21.85 2.95 14.25
N SER A 343 22.62 3.81 13.56
CA SER A 343 22.18 5.12 13.07
C SER A 343 22.40 5.21 11.56
N GLY A 344 21.46 5.81 10.84
CA GLY A 344 21.53 6.05 9.41
C GLY A 344 20.17 6.32 8.79
N THR A 345 20.14 6.93 7.60
CA THR A 345 18.94 6.91 6.74
C THR A 345 18.52 5.49 6.38
N SER A 346 19.47 4.55 6.43
CA SER A 346 19.24 3.12 6.39
C SER A 346 18.33 2.58 7.49
N MET A 347 18.28 3.23 8.66
CA MET A 347 17.36 2.87 9.76
C MET A 347 16.03 3.63 9.66
N ALA A 348 16.01 4.78 8.98
CA ALA A 348 14.78 5.52 8.70
C ALA A 348 13.91 4.85 7.62
N SER A 349 14.51 4.46 6.49
CA SER A 349 13.82 3.80 5.37
C SER A 349 12.94 2.60 5.78
N PRO A 350 13.38 1.65 6.64
CA PRO A 350 12.56 0.50 7.02
C PRO A 350 11.36 0.85 7.89
N HIS A 351 11.37 1.99 8.61
CA HIS A 351 10.15 2.47 9.26
C HIS A 351 9.08 2.85 8.23
N VAL A 352 9.48 3.43 7.09
CA VAL A 352 8.57 3.80 5.99
C VAL A 352 8.09 2.56 5.23
N ALA A 353 8.98 1.61 4.92
CA ALA A 353 8.57 0.33 4.34
C ALA A 353 7.62 -0.45 5.27
N GLY A 354 7.91 -0.46 6.56
CA GLY A 354 7.04 -1.01 7.59
C GLY A 354 5.70 -0.29 7.66
N LEU A 355 5.67 1.04 7.59
CA LEU A 355 4.43 1.82 7.57
C LEU A 355 3.60 1.56 6.29
N ALA A 356 4.25 1.41 5.14
CA ALA A 356 3.57 1.01 3.92
C ALA A 356 2.92 -0.37 4.05
N ALA A 357 3.64 -1.36 4.60
CA ALA A 357 3.09 -2.68 4.86
C ALA A 357 1.95 -2.64 5.89
N TYR A 358 2.09 -1.84 6.94
CA TYR A 358 1.05 -1.55 7.92
C TYR A 358 -0.23 -1.08 7.22
N LEU A 359 -0.12 -0.04 6.38
CA LEU A 359 -1.26 0.58 5.71
C LEU A 359 -1.96 -0.40 4.76
N ILE A 360 -1.20 -1.20 4.01
CA ILE A 360 -1.79 -2.25 3.16
C ILE A 360 -2.55 -3.28 4.00
N GLY A 361 -2.00 -3.68 5.16
CA GLY A 361 -2.68 -4.56 6.12
C GLY A 361 -3.98 -3.97 6.71
N THR A 362 -4.12 -2.64 6.72
CA THR A 362 -5.37 -1.94 7.10
C THR A 362 -6.35 -1.72 5.93
N GLY A 363 -6.04 -2.25 4.74
CA GLY A 363 -6.91 -2.15 3.56
C GLY A 363 -6.68 -0.92 2.69
N LYS A 364 -5.50 -0.28 2.78
CA LYS A 364 -5.05 0.67 1.77
C LYS A 364 -4.51 -0.09 0.55
N SER A 365 -4.65 0.51 -0.62
CA SER A 365 -3.98 0.00 -1.82
C SER A 365 -2.47 0.17 -1.72
N GLY A 366 -1.72 -0.86 -2.11
CA GLY A 366 -0.27 -0.78 -2.29
C GLY A 366 0.15 0.00 -3.55
N GLY A 367 1.42 -0.12 -3.92
CA GLY A 367 2.00 0.59 -5.07
C GLY A 367 2.54 1.98 -4.74
N PRO A 368 3.10 2.70 -5.73
CA PRO A 368 3.85 3.94 -5.49
C PRO A 368 3.00 5.08 -4.92
N GLN A 369 1.70 5.15 -5.23
CA GLN A 369 0.78 6.17 -4.68
C GLN A 369 0.61 6.08 -3.15
N LEU A 370 1.02 4.98 -2.53
CA LEU A 370 1.03 4.85 -1.08
C LEU A 370 2.00 5.84 -0.42
N CYS A 371 3.05 6.31 -1.11
CA CYS A 371 3.95 7.35 -0.59
C CYS A 371 3.20 8.68 -0.37
N ASP A 372 2.29 9.05 -1.28
CA ASP A 372 1.46 10.26 -1.10
C ASP A 372 0.50 10.11 0.09
N THR A 373 -0.02 8.90 0.33
CA THR A 373 -0.82 8.63 1.53
C THR A 373 0.01 8.82 2.79
N ILE A 374 1.24 8.29 2.82
CA ILE A 374 2.17 8.47 3.95
C ILE A 374 2.50 9.95 4.16
N LYS A 375 2.82 10.71 3.10
CA LYS A 375 3.05 12.16 3.16
C LYS A 375 1.86 12.95 3.70
N ASN A 376 0.64 12.51 3.42
CA ASN A 376 -0.57 13.16 3.90
C ASN A 376 -0.91 12.81 5.36
N MET A 377 -0.44 11.66 5.85
CA MET A 377 -0.57 11.24 7.24
C MET A 377 0.55 11.77 8.14
N ALA A 378 1.69 12.11 7.55
CA ALA A 378 2.84 12.65 8.24
C ALA A 378 2.53 13.98 8.96
N ILE A 379 3.27 14.23 10.04
CA ILE A 379 3.19 15.42 10.88
C ILE A 379 4.37 16.35 10.58
N ASP A 380 4.10 17.65 10.46
CA ASP A 380 5.10 18.65 10.07
C ASP A 380 5.80 19.21 11.32
N VAL A 381 6.82 18.48 11.79
CA VAL A 381 7.48 18.73 13.08
C VAL A 381 9.00 18.75 13.01
N ILE A 382 9.60 18.34 11.87
CA ILE A 382 11.04 18.25 11.76
C ILE A 382 11.69 19.62 11.83
N THR A 383 12.57 19.79 12.80
CA THR A 383 13.40 20.97 12.96
C THR A 383 14.66 20.86 12.10
N ASN A 384 15.02 21.97 11.45
CA ASN A 384 16.19 22.08 10.57
C ASN A 384 16.26 21.00 9.45
N PRO A 385 15.21 20.80 8.63
CA PRO A 385 15.16 19.74 7.60
C PRO A 385 16.18 19.91 6.46
N GLY A 386 16.94 21.01 6.43
CA GLY A 386 17.84 21.33 5.32
C GLY A 386 17.12 22.09 4.20
N ALA A 387 17.90 22.61 3.25
CA ALA A 387 17.37 23.47 2.20
C ALA A 387 16.48 22.70 1.23
N GLY A 388 15.26 23.22 1.00
CA GLY A 388 14.32 22.63 0.04
C GLY A 388 13.68 21.30 0.47
N THR A 389 13.94 20.86 1.69
CA THR A 389 13.42 19.59 2.22
C THR A 389 12.10 19.79 2.97
N THR A 390 11.20 18.81 2.87
CA THR A 390 9.98 18.73 3.68
C THR A 390 10.26 18.65 5.19
N GLY A 391 9.36 19.17 6.03
CA GLY A 391 9.41 18.99 7.51
C GLY A 391 8.61 17.79 8.03
N LYS A 392 8.11 16.95 7.12
CA LYS A 392 7.16 15.87 7.41
C LYS A 392 7.81 14.63 8.00
N LEU A 393 7.48 14.31 9.25
CA LEU A 393 7.80 13.04 9.92
C LEU A 393 6.64 12.05 9.78
N ILE A 394 6.93 10.80 9.41
CA ILE A 394 5.89 9.77 9.27
C ILE A 394 5.09 9.53 10.57
N ASN A 395 3.81 9.18 10.40
CA ASN A 395 2.92 8.79 11.49
C ASN A 395 1.96 7.70 10.98
N ASN A 396 1.60 6.73 11.83
CA ASN A 396 0.72 5.63 11.43
C ASN A 396 -0.78 5.94 11.51
N GLY A 397 -1.16 7.13 11.99
CA GLY A 397 -2.56 7.57 12.08
C GLY A 397 -3.35 6.88 13.19
N SER A 398 -2.73 6.10 14.08
CA SER A 398 -3.40 5.49 15.24
C SER A 398 -4.01 6.54 16.19
N GLY A 399 -3.64 7.81 16.04
CA GLY A 399 -4.34 8.96 16.60
C GLY A 399 -3.97 9.30 18.04
N LYS A 400 -2.91 8.68 18.57
CA LYS A 400 -2.42 8.90 19.94
C LYS A 400 -1.24 9.84 20.01
#